data_AF-A0A345IHN4-F1
#
_entry.id   AF-A0A345IHN4-F1
#
_cell.length_a   1.000
_cell.length_b   1.000
_cell.length_c   1.000
_cell.angle_alpha   90.00
_cell.angle_beta   90.00
_cell.angle_gamma   90.00
#
_symmetry.space_group_name_H-M   'P 1'
#
loop_
_entity.id
_entity.type
_entity.pdbx_description
1 polymer ?
#
loop_
_entity_poly.entity_id
_entity_poly.type
_entity_poly.pdbx_seq_one_letter_code
_entity_poly.pdbx_strand_id
1 'polypeptide(L)'
;MDFMGFFRLLLTEIGWNLAVWVPTTVFSLLFIRGVLGIRLNELAREIEERQTAAVGAIFFWASLGFGLLFSRLVGTPASMNDLSWAEAFGWLGVAVGIALLLFTLGTWLVFGMLARRQGETISRYLRRELVDEHNLALAFVLGSLFIVPVIVVYHVTL
;
A
#
# COMPACT_ATOMS: atom_id res chain seq x y z
N MET A 1 -27.48 11.42 -2.58
CA MET A 1 -27.26 10.06 -2.05
C MET A 1 -27.79 10.01 -0.62
N ASP A 2 -28.52 8.97 -0.23
CA ASP A 2 -28.97 8.81 1.16
C ASP A 2 -27.85 8.19 2.03
N PHE A 3 -28.00 8.23 3.35
CA PHE A 3 -26.97 7.75 4.30
C PHE A 3 -26.64 6.26 4.09
N MET A 4 -27.64 5.44 3.80
CA MET A 4 -27.46 4.00 3.56
C MET A 4 -26.75 3.71 2.24
N GLY A 5 -27.04 4.46 1.18
CA GLY A 5 -26.31 4.39 -0.08
C GLY A 5 -24.85 4.79 0.10
N PHE A 6 -24.59 5.90 0.80
CA PHE A 6 -23.22 6.35 1.11
C PHE A 6 -22.43 5.30 1.89
N PHE A 7 -23.02 4.74 2.94
CA PHE A 7 -22.36 3.73 3.77
C PHE A 7 -22.04 2.44 2.99
N ARG A 8 -22.94 1.99 2.13
CA ARG A 8 -22.70 0.83 1.25
C ARG A 8 -21.53 1.08 0.31
N LEU A 9 -21.48 2.25 -0.33
CA LEU A 9 -20.41 2.59 -1.25
C LEU A 9 -19.06 2.66 -0.53
N LEU A 10 -19.01 3.27 0.66
CA LEU A 10 -17.80 3.32 1.48
C LEU A 10 -17.31 1.91 1.88
N LEU A 11 -18.21 1.01 2.27
CA LEU A 11 -17.86 -0.38 2.55
C LEU A 11 -17.36 -1.11 1.31
N THR A 12 -17.95 -0.87 0.14
CA THR A 12 -17.52 -1.44 -1.13
C THR A 12 -16.11 -0.98 -1.50
N GLU A 13 -15.82 0.32 -1.37
CA GLU A 13 -14.48 0.89 -1.62
C GLU A 13 -13.42 0.31 -0.69
N ILE A 14 -13.72 0.22 0.61
CA ILE A 14 -12.82 -0.42 1.59
C ILE A 14 -12.63 -1.89 1.23
N GLY A 15 -13.71 -2.59 0.90
CA GLY A 15 -13.68 -4.00 0.50
C GLY A 15 -12.78 -4.24 -0.70
N TRP A 16 -12.90 -3.43 -1.75
CA TRP A 16 -12.07 -3.56 -2.95
C TRP A 16 -10.62 -3.18 -2.72
N ASN A 17 -10.37 -2.09 -2.00
CA ASN A 17 -9.01 -1.72 -1.65
C ASN A 17 -8.32 -2.82 -0.83
N LEU A 18 -9.01 -3.41 0.16
CA LEU A 18 -8.46 -4.55 0.91
C LEU A 18 -8.28 -5.79 0.03
N ALA A 19 -9.25 -6.10 -0.83
CA ALA A 19 -9.22 -7.25 -1.74
C ALA A 19 -8.08 -7.16 -2.78
N VAL A 20 -7.60 -5.96 -3.11
CA VAL A 20 -6.42 -5.78 -3.99
C VAL A 20 -5.13 -5.65 -3.18
N TRP A 21 -5.15 -4.86 -2.10
CA TRP A 21 -3.97 -4.54 -1.31
C TRP A 21 -3.41 -5.76 -0.57
N VAL A 22 -4.26 -6.59 0.04
CA VAL A 22 -3.82 -7.78 0.78
C VAL A 22 -3.17 -8.80 -0.15
N PRO A 23 -3.81 -9.25 -1.26
CA PRO A 23 -3.16 -10.18 -2.18
C PRO A 23 -1.90 -9.59 -2.80
N THR A 24 -1.90 -8.32 -3.19
CA THR A 24 -0.72 -7.64 -3.73
C THR A 24 0.46 -7.74 -2.76
N THR A 25 0.23 -7.41 -1.48
CA THR A 25 1.27 -7.49 -0.44
C THR A 25 1.76 -8.93 -0.27
N VAL A 26 0.85 -9.90 -0.19
CA VAL A 26 1.20 -11.33 -0.02
C VAL A 26 1.99 -11.86 -1.22
N PHE A 27 1.53 -11.62 -2.44
CA PHE A 27 2.21 -12.07 -3.66
C PHE A 27 3.56 -11.40 -3.86
N SER A 28 3.70 -10.10 -3.53
CA SER A 28 5.01 -9.42 -3.53
C SER A 28 5.99 -10.09 -2.57
N LEU A 29 5.56 -10.40 -1.35
CA LEU A 29 6.40 -11.11 -0.37
C LEU A 29 6.81 -12.51 -0.85
N LEU A 30 5.87 -13.27 -1.44
CA LEU A 30 6.14 -14.59 -2.00
C LEU A 30 7.08 -14.51 -3.21
N PHE A 31 6.89 -13.52 -4.09
CA PHE A 31 7.73 -13.29 -5.26
C PHE A 31 9.17 -12.98 -4.85
N ILE A 32 9.37 -12.08 -3.88
CA ILE A 32 10.70 -11.76 -3.36
C ILE A 32 11.36 -13.00 -2.77
N ARG A 33 10.63 -13.77 -1.95
CA ARG A 33 11.14 -15.02 -1.39
C ARG A 33 11.55 -15.99 -2.50
N GLY A 34 10.74 -16.14 -3.55
CA GLY A 34 11.00 -17.06 -4.65
C GLY A 34 12.16 -16.62 -5.56
N VAL A 35 12.24 -15.33 -5.89
CA VAL A 35 13.22 -14.78 -6.84
C VAL A 35 14.56 -14.49 -6.17
N LEU A 36 14.55 -13.94 -4.96
CA LEU A 36 15.78 -13.60 -4.24
C LEU A 36 16.28 -14.72 -3.31
N GLY A 37 15.45 -15.73 -3.05
CA GLY A 37 15.78 -16.80 -2.10
C GLY A 37 15.86 -16.34 -0.64
N ILE A 38 15.50 -15.09 -0.36
CA ILE A 38 15.57 -14.49 0.99
C ILE A 38 14.40 -15.00 1.82
N ARG A 39 14.68 -15.49 3.02
CA ARG A 39 13.61 -15.89 3.95
C ARG A 39 12.92 -14.65 4.51
N LEU A 40 11.62 -14.74 4.80
CA LEU A 40 10.84 -13.59 5.30
C LEU A 40 11.41 -13.01 6.60
N ASN A 41 11.99 -13.85 7.46
CA ASN A 41 12.65 -13.43 8.69
C ASN A 41 14.01 -12.73 8.45
N GLU A 42 14.63 -12.92 7.30
CA GLU A 42 15.87 -12.27 6.90
C GLU A 42 15.60 -10.97 6.11
N LEU A 43 14.40 -10.83 5.53
CA LEU A 43 13.99 -9.65 4.78
C LEU A 43 14.11 -8.36 5.61
N ALA A 44 13.72 -8.42 6.89
CA ALA A 44 13.87 -7.30 7.81
C ALA A 44 15.32 -6.87 7.96
N ARG A 45 16.21 -7.84 8.12
CA ARG A 45 17.64 -7.61 8.26
C ARG A 45 18.23 -7.01 6.98
N GLU A 46 17.77 -7.47 5.83
CA GLU A 46 18.24 -7.00 4.54
C GLU A 46 17.78 -5.56 4.23
N ILE A 47 16.61 -5.17 4.75
CA ILE A 47 16.06 -3.82 4.65
C ILE A 47 16.69 -2.90 5.70
N GLU A 48 16.82 -3.31 6.96
CA GLU A 48 17.25 -2.44 8.07
C GLU A 48 18.77 -2.40 8.24
N GLU A 49 19.43 -3.56 8.32
CA GLU A 49 20.87 -3.61 8.60
C GLU A 49 21.72 -3.45 7.35
N ARG A 50 21.27 -4.02 6.23
CA ARG A 50 22.01 -3.95 4.96
C ARG A 50 21.52 -2.86 4.03
N GLN A 51 20.33 -2.29 4.30
CA GLN A 51 19.75 -1.18 3.55
C GLN A 51 19.76 -1.42 2.04
N THR A 52 19.49 -2.67 1.65
CA THR A 52 19.72 -3.11 0.27
C THR A 52 18.64 -2.54 -0.63
N ALA A 53 18.94 -1.42 -1.30
CA ALA A 53 17.99 -0.71 -2.15
C ALA A 53 17.35 -1.62 -3.22
N ALA A 54 18.08 -2.62 -3.72
CA ALA A 54 17.57 -3.60 -4.68
C ALA A 54 16.39 -4.43 -4.12
N VAL A 55 16.43 -4.81 -2.84
CA VAL A 55 15.33 -5.54 -2.19
C VAL A 55 14.07 -4.68 -2.13
N GLY A 56 14.23 -3.41 -1.71
CA GLY A 56 13.13 -2.45 -1.70
C GLY A 56 12.56 -2.18 -3.09
N ALA A 57 13.43 -2.01 -4.10
CA ALA A 57 13.01 -1.80 -5.49
C ALA A 57 12.24 -3.00 -6.05
N ILE A 58 12.68 -4.24 -5.79
CA ILE A 58 11.97 -5.45 -6.23
C ILE A 58 10.61 -5.55 -5.55
N PHE A 59 10.52 -5.24 -4.25
CA PHE A 59 9.24 -5.16 -3.55
C PHE A 59 8.31 -4.14 -4.19
N PHE A 60 8.82 -2.96 -4.51
CA PHE A 60 8.06 -1.90 -5.16
C PHE A 60 7.52 -2.33 -6.51
N TRP A 61 8.37 -2.86 -7.39
CA TRP A 61 7.98 -3.27 -8.74
C TRP A 61 7.01 -4.45 -8.74
N ALA A 62 7.21 -5.44 -7.86
CA ALA A 62 6.26 -6.54 -7.69
C ALA A 62 4.90 -6.02 -7.24
N SER A 63 4.86 -5.12 -6.25
CA SER A 63 3.62 -4.56 -5.72
C SER A 63 2.90 -3.69 -6.73
N LEU A 64 3.64 -2.89 -7.50
CA LEU A 64 3.09 -2.11 -8.60
C LEU A 64 2.47 -3.02 -9.67
N GLY A 65 3.21 -4.05 -10.12
CA GLY A 65 2.74 -5.00 -11.13
C GLY A 65 1.47 -5.75 -10.70
N PHE A 66 1.48 -6.32 -9.48
CA PHE A 66 0.30 -7.00 -8.94
C PHE A 66 -0.86 -6.03 -8.69
N GLY A 67 -0.60 -4.84 -8.17
CA GLY A 67 -1.62 -3.81 -7.97
C GLY A 67 -2.32 -3.42 -9.26
N LEU A 68 -1.58 -3.23 -10.36
CA LEU A 68 -2.14 -2.94 -11.69
C LEU A 68 -2.95 -4.13 -12.25
N LEU A 69 -2.47 -5.36 -12.09
CA LEU A 69 -3.16 -6.56 -12.58
C LEU A 69 -4.46 -6.83 -11.80
N PHE A 70 -4.41 -6.78 -10.47
CA PHE A 70 -5.57 -7.03 -9.62
C PHE A 70 -6.60 -5.91 -9.68
N SER A 71 -6.17 -4.64 -9.69
CA SER A 71 -7.10 -3.52 -9.84
C SER A 71 -7.91 -3.60 -11.14
N ARG A 72 -7.30 -4.07 -12.24
CA ARG A 72 -8.01 -4.29 -13.51
C ARG A 72 -9.03 -5.45 -13.46
N LEU A 73 -8.78 -6.49 -12.67
CA LEU A 73 -9.73 -7.59 -12.48
C LEU A 73 -10.96 -7.18 -11.68
N VAL A 74 -10.81 -6.15 -10.85
CA VAL A 74 -11.84 -5.63 -9.95
C VAL A 74 -12.53 -4.38 -10.51
N GLY A 75 -11.89 -3.68 -11.44
CA GLY A 75 -12.44 -2.51 -12.12
C GLY A 75 -13.59 -2.89 -13.06
N THR A 76 -14.81 -2.96 -12.53
CA THR A 76 -15.99 -2.53 -13.29
C THR A 76 -16.13 -1.04 -13.08
N PRO A 77 -16.00 -0.19 -14.12
CA PRO A 77 -16.22 1.23 -13.96
C PRO A 77 -17.64 1.44 -13.44
N ALA A 78 -17.77 1.94 -12.21
CA ALA A 78 -19.00 2.61 -11.85
C ALA A 78 -19.09 3.79 -12.83
N SER A 79 -20.17 3.88 -13.62
CA SER A 79 -20.30 4.94 -14.63
C SER A 79 -20.33 6.31 -13.95
N MET A 80 -19.16 6.91 -13.74
CA MET A 80 -18.99 8.23 -13.14
C MET A 80 -19.29 9.38 -14.10
N ASN A 81 -19.70 9.05 -15.34
CA ASN A 81 -20.03 10.02 -16.38
C ASN A 81 -21.18 10.97 -16.02
N ASP A 82 -21.98 10.66 -14.99
CA ASP A 82 -23.13 11.45 -14.56
C ASP A 82 -22.91 12.23 -13.24
N LEU A 83 -21.70 12.22 -12.66
CA LEU A 83 -21.42 12.91 -11.40
C LEU A 83 -21.09 14.40 -11.62
N SER A 84 -21.60 15.26 -10.73
CA SER A 84 -21.16 16.66 -10.68
C SER A 84 -19.70 16.76 -10.22
N TRP A 85 -19.01 17.84 -10.61
CA TRP A 85 -17.63 18.11 -10.17
C TRP A 85 -17.47 18.08 -8.64
N ALA A 86 -18.45 18.59 -7.89
CA ALA A 86 -18.43 18.58 -6.43
C ALA A 86 -18.47 17.15 -5.86
N GLU A 87 -19.24 16.27 -6.46
CA GLU A 87 -19.32 14.85 -6.06
C GLU A 87 -18.03 14.11 -6.44
N ALA A 88 -17.47 14.37 -7.62
CA ALA A 88 -16.19 13.79 -8.03
C ALA A 88 -15.03 14.17 -7.09
N PHE A 89 -14.93 15.46 -6.70
CA PHE A 89 -13.94 15.90 -5.72
C PHE A 89 -14.19 15.35 -4.31
N GLY A 90 -15.46 15.22 -3.91
CA GLY A 90 -15.83 14.55 -2.66
C GLY A 90 -15.36 13.10 -2.63
N TRP A 91 -15.56 12.37 -3.72
CA TRP A 91 -15.11 10.99 -3.87
C TRP A 91 -13.59 10.86 -3.87
N LEU A 92 -12.90 11.73 -4.60
CA LEU A 92 -11.44 11.78 -4.58
C LEU A 92 -10.93 11.98 -3.14
N GLY A 93 -11.56 12.85 -2.35
CA GLY A 93 -11.22 13.06 -0.94
C GLY A 93 -11.38 11.81 -0.08
N VAL A 94 -12.50 11.09 -0.22
CA VAL A 94 -12.75 9.82 0.49
C VAL A 94 -11.73 8.75 0.08
N ALA A 95 -11.48 8.64 -1.21
CA ALA A 95 -10.55 7.67 -1.78
C ALA A 95 -9.10 7.91 -1.33
N VAL A 96 -8.65 9.18 -1.32
CA VAL A 96 -7.36 9.58 -0.75
C VAL A 96 -7.31 9.28 0.75
N GLY A 97 -8.40 9.54 1.48
CA GLY A 97 -8.51 9.21 2.90
C GLY A 97 -8.34 7.72 3.19
N ILE A 98 -8.99 6.85 2.39
CA ILE A 98 -8.85 5.39 2.48
C ILE A 98 -7.42 4.96 2.13
N ALA A 99 -6.84 5.52 1.06
CA ALA A 99 -5.46 5.24 0.67
C ALA A 99 -4.47 5.59 1.79
N LEU A 100 -4.62 6.76 2.42
CA LEU A 100 -3.79 7.18 3.56
C LEU A 100 -4.00 6.28 4.79
N LEU A 101 -5.22 5.85 5.06
CA LEU A 101 -5.54 4.93 6.14
C LEU A 101 -4.85 3.58 5.94
N LEU A 102 -4.98 3.00 4.73
CA LEU A 102 -4.36 1.72 4.38
C LEU A 102 -2.84 1.81 4.33
N PHE A 103 -2.29 2.92 3.82
CA PHE A 103 -0.85 3.19 3.88
C PHE A 103 -0.36 3.22 5.34
N THR A 104 -1.08 3.92 6.23
CA THR A 104 -0.73 4.00 7.64
C THR A 104 -0.80 2.62 8.31
N LEU A 105 -1.85 1.85 8.01
CA LEU A 105 -2.05 0.51 8.57
C LEU A 105 -1.01 -0.48 8.03
N GLY A 106 -0.68 -0.41 6.75
CA GLY A 106 0.38 -1.18 6.10
C GLY A 106 1.74 -0.87 6.68
N THR A 107 2.06 0.41 6.85
CA THR A 107 3.28 0.88 7.54
C THR A 107 3.31 0.32 8.96
N TRP A 108 2.22 0.41 9.71
CA TRP A 108 2.16 -0.12 11.06
C TRP A 108 2.32 -1.64 11.14
N LEU A 109 1.70 -2.40 10.23
CA LEU A 109 1.81 -3.86 10.19
C LEU A 109 3.22 -4.28 9.79
N VAL A 110 3.74 -3.74 8.69
CA VAL A 110 5.06 -4.07 8.16
C VAL A 110 6.13 -3.69 9.19
N PHE A 111 6.20 -2.43 9.63
CA PHE A 111 7.24 -1.98 10.57
C PHE A 111 6.95 -2.28 12.05
N GLY A 112 5.74 -2.73 12.38
CA GLY A 112 5.43 -3.35 13.66
C GLY A 112 5.97 -4.78 13.76
N MET A 113 6.08 -5.49 12.63
CA MET A 113 6.62 -6.84 12.53
C MET A 113 8.13 -6.86 12.19
N LEU A 114 8.63 -5.88 11.43
CA LEU A 114 10.05 -5.68 11.19
C LEU A 114 10.71 -5.09 12.45
N ALA A 115 11.98 -5.42 12.68
CA ALA A 115 12.62 -5.43 13.99
C ALA A 115 12.86 -4.02 14.58
N ARG A 116 11.82 -3.43 15.19
CA ARG A 116 11.99 -2.26 16.08
C ARG A 116 12.91 -2.64 17.23
N ARG A 117 13.97 -1.85 17.46
CA ARG A 117 14.71 -1.91 18.73
C ARG A 117 13.70 -1.75 19.86
N GLN A 118 13.74 -2.65 20.84
CA GLN A 118 12.74 -2.68 21.92
C GLN A 118 12.58 -1.28 22.54
N GLY A 119 11.35 -0.76 22.54
CA GLY A 119 11.01 0.55 23.11
C GLY A 119 11.06 1.75 22.15
N GLU A 120 11.46 1.58 20.88
CA GLU A 120 11.45 2.66 19.89
C GLU A 120 10.07 2.87 19.28
N THR A 121 9.57 4.11 19.14
CA THR A 121 8.29 4.43 18.46
C THR A 121 8.41 4.30 16.93
N ILE A 122 7.32 4.01 16.21
CA ILE A 122 7.32 3.91 14.73
C ILE A 122 7.80 5.21 14.09
N SER A 123 7.37 6.35 14.63
CA SER A 123 7.79 7.67 14.14
C SER A 123 9.30 7.90 14.29
N ARG A 124 9.89 7.46 15.42
CA ARG A 124 11.33 7.57 15.65
C ARG A 124 12.11 6.62 14.75
N TYR A 125 11.62 5.39 14.58
CA TYR A 125 12.18 4.40 13.66
C TYR A 125 12.19 4.94 12.22
N LEU A 126 11.05 5.41 11.71
CA LEU A 126 10.94 5.96 10.35
C LEU A 126 11.84 7.18 10.15
N ARG A 127 11.92 8.08 11.14
CA ARG A 127 12.80 9.24 11.08
C ARG A 127 14.27 8.81 11.01
N ARG A 128 14.69 7.86 11.84
CA ARG A 128 16.07 7.37 11.84
C ARG A 128 16.41 6.71 10.50
N GLU A 129 15.62 5.73 10.08
CA GLU A 129 15.86 4.98 8.85
C GLU A 129 15.84 5.88 7.61
N LEU A 130 14.84 6.76 7.46
CA LEU A 130 14.67 7.55 6.24
C LEU A 130 15.51 8.82 6.20
N VAL A 131 15.68 9.50 7.34
CA VAL A 131 16.33 10.83 7.40
C VAL A 131 17.78 10.69 7.83
N ASP A 132 18.05 9.94 8.89
CA ASP A 132 19.40 9.85 9.46
C ASP A 132 20.24 8.83 8.68
N GLU A 133 19.66 7.66 8.36
CA GLU A 133 20.36 6.53 7.74
C GLU A 133 20.13 6.43 6.22
N HIS A 134 19.26 7.26 5.64
CA HIS A 134 18.99 7.32 4.20
C HIS A 134 18.61 5.95 3.57
N ASN A 135 17.88 5.13 4.31
CA ASN A 135 17.51 3.78 3.92
C ASN A 135 16.56 3.77 2.70
N LEU A 136 17.15 3.66 1.51
CA LEU A 136 16.42 3.63 0.25
C LEU A 136 15.52 2.41 0.12
N ALA A 137 15.89 1.27 0.70
CA ALA A 137 15.07 0.07 0.67
C ALA A 137 13.72 0.32 1.35
N LEU A 138 13.77 0.98 2.52
CA LEU A 138 12.59 1.35 3.29
C LEU A 138 11.72 2.38 2.55
N ALA A 139 12.35 3.35 1.89
CA ALA A 139 11.65 4.33 1.07
C ALA A 139 10.85 3.68 -0.08
N PHE A 140 11.43 2.69 -0.77
CA PHE A 140 10.72 1.94 -1.81
C PHE A 140 9.56 1.11 -1.26
N VAL A 141 9.74 0.46 -0.10
CA VAL A 141 8.66 -0.29 0.56
C VAL A 141 7.51 0.65 0.92
N LEU A 142 7.78 1.81 1.53
CA LEU A 142 6.74 2.81 1.82
C LEU A 142 6.04 3.31 0.56
N GLY A 143 6.79 3.64 -0.49
CA GLY A 143 6.23 4.06 -1.76
C GLY A 143 5.25 3.03 -2.34
N SER A 144 5.57 1.75 -2.20
CA SER A 144 4.72 0.66 -2.70
C SER A 144 3.41 0.50 -1.91
N LEU A 145 3.45 0.72 -0.59
CA LEU A 145 2.27 0.66 0.27
C LEU A 145 1.28 1.79 -0.04
N PHE A 146 1.78 2.92 -0.55
CA PHE A 146 0.98 4.06 -0.97
C PHE A 146 0.45 3.92 -2.40
N ILE A 147 1.27 3.42 -3.33
CA ILE A 147 0.90 3.39 -4.76
C ILE A 147 -0.23 2.40 -5.06
N VAL A 148 -0.30 1.28 -4.33
CA VAL A 148 -1.31 0.24 -4.58
C VAL A 148 -2.74 0.75 -4.33
N PRO A 149 -3.05 1.37 -3.17
CA PRO A 149 -4.37 2.00 -2.98
C PRO A 149 -4.67 3.08 -4.02
N VAL A 150 -3.69 3.91 -4.42
CA VAL A 150 -3.88 4.94 -5.45
C VAL A 150 -4.29 4.34 -6.80
N ILE A 151 -3.66 3.23 -7.19
CA ILE A 151 -3.99 2.50 -8.42
C ILE A 151 -5.39 1.92 -8.36
N VAL A 152 -5.80 1.38 -7.20
CA VAL A 152 -7.13 0.83 -7.00
C VAL A 152 -8.16 1.94 -7.11
N VAL A 153 -7.95 3.07 -6.43
CA VAL A 153 -8.79 4.25 -6.55
C VAL A 153 -8.92 4.64 -8.01
N TYR A 154 -7.82 4.75 -8.74
CA TYR A 154 -7.85 5.09 -10.16
C TYR A 154 -8.72 4.12 -10.98
N HIS A 155 -8.57 2.80 -10.82
CA HIS A 155 -9.31 1.82 -11.65
C HIS A 155 -10.75 1.53 -11.18
N VAL A 156 -11.07 1.83 -9.92
CA VAL A 156 -12.41 1.62 -9.37
C VAL A 156 -13.27 2.89 -9.55
N THR A 157 -12.64 4.07 -9.54
CA THR A 157 -13.35 5.36 -9.66
C THR A 157 -13.34 5.98 -11.07
N LEU A 158 -12.40 5.62 -11.96
CA LEU A 158 -12.34 6.11 -13.34
C LEU A 158 -12.48 4.95 -14.33
#